data_AF-A0A2E0L416-F1
#
_entry.id   AF-A0A2E0L416-F1
#
_cell.length_a   1.000
_cell.length_b   1.000
_cell.length_c   1.000
_cell.angle_alpha   90.00
_cell.angle_beta   90.00
_cell.angle_gamma   90.00
#
_symmetry.space_group_name_H-M   'P 1'
#
loop_
_entity.id
_entity.type
_entity.pdbx_description
1 polymer ?
#
loop_
_entity_poly.entity_id
_entity_poly.type
_entity_poly.pdbx_seq_one_letter_code
_entity_poly.pdbx_strand_id
1 'polypeptide(L)'
;MTPAMRDRLAQLVSKQPRDVTEADLIREAIRQYLDEQEDLIGSRKHFQKSLRERVDQLETTLAFQLNVLIHLLASDEAHLRDAIIAAKHDGETLRAQMKAVRELKETRD
;
A
#
# COMPACT_ATOMS: atom_id res chain seq x y z
N MET A 1 -20.55 -42.58 -1.78
CA MET A 1 -21.44 -42.26 -0.65
C MET A 1 -21.16 -43.20 0.51
N THR A 2 -20.83 -42.66 1.68
CA THR A 2 -20.58 -43.49 2.88
C THR A 2 -21.89 -44.10 3.40
N PRO A 3 -21.86 -45.21 4.16
CA PRO A 3 -23.05 -45.81 4.75
C PRO A 3 -23.85 -44.82 5.61
N ALA A 4 -23.18 -44.07 6.48
CA ALA A 4 -23.80 -43.05 7.32
C ALA A 4 -24.50 -41.92 6.52
N MET A 5 -23.93 -41.50 5.38
CA MET A 5 -24.59 -40.52 4.50
C MET A 5 -25.85 -41.10 3.86
N ARG A 6 -25.83 -42.39 3.51
CA ARG A 6 -26.96 -43.10 2.91
C ARG A 6 -28.11 -43.23 3.90
N ASP A 7 -27.82 -43.58 5.15
CA ASP A 7 -28.82 -43.65 6.23
C ASP A 7 -29.45 -42.28 6.49
N ARG A 8 -28.63 -41.23 6.50
CA ARG A 8 -29.11 -39.85 6.67
C ARG A 8 -29.96 -39.38 5.50
N LEU A 9 -29.61 -39.77 4.28
CA LEU A 9 -30.38 -39.46 3.08
C LEU A 9 -31.74 -40.18 3.10
N ALA A 10 -31.78 -41.45 3.50
CA ALA A 10 -33.03 -42.19 3.69
C ALA A 10 -33.94 -41.53 4.75
N GLN A 11 -33.36 -41.01 5.84
CA GLN A 11 -34.09 -40.22 6.84
C GLN A 11 -34.60 -38.87 6.32
N LEU A 12 -33.96 -38.27 5.31
CA LEU A 12 -34.41 -37.03 4.69
C LEU A 12 -35.54 -37.30 3.69
N VAL A 13 -35.41 -38.37 2.90
CA VAL A 13 -36.46 -38.84 1.99
C VAL A 13 -37.74 -39.17 2.76
N SER A 14 -37.64 -39.84 3.91
CA SER A 14 -38.81 -40.21 4.71
C SER A 14 -39.57 -39.03 5.32
N LYS A 15 -38.96 -37.83 5.35
CA LYS A 15 -39.58 -36.58 5.82
C LYS A 15 -40.22 -35.78 4.69
N GLN A 16 -40.00 -36.15 3.44
CA GLN A 16 -40.58 -35.47 2.28
C GLN A 16 -41.90 -36.10 1.83
N PRO A 17 -42.74 -35.36 1.08
CA PRO A 17 -43.95 -35.92 0.52
C PRO A 17 -43.63 -37.01 -0.52
N ARG A 18 -44.61 -37.90 -0.75
CA ARG A 18 -44.44 -39.16 -1.49
C ARG A 18 -44.05 -38.99 -2.97
N ASP A 19 -44.14 -37.77 -3.48
CA ASP A 19 -43.78 -37.36 -4.84
C ASP A 19 -42.29 -37.02 -5.00
N VAL A 20 -41.56 -36.81 -3.91
CA VAL A 20 -40.13 -36.48 -3.93
C VAL A 20 -39.29 -37.74 -3.86
N THR A 21 -38.45 -37.97 -4.86
CA THR A 21 -37.52 -39.11 -4.86
C THR A 21 -36.17 -38.76 -4.23
N GLU A 22 -35.42 -39.78 -3.84
CA GLU A 22 -34.02 -39.62 -3.41
C GLU A 22 -33.18 -38.89 -4.46
N ALA A 23 -33.42 -39.19 -5.75
CA ALA A 23 -32.72 -38.55 -6.85
C ALA A 23 -33.02 -37.05 -6.96
N ASP A 24 -34.24 -36.62 -6.64
CA ASP A 24 -34.64 -35.21 -6.63
C ASP A 24 -33.92 -34.45 -5.50
N LEU A 25 -33.85 -35.06 -4.31
CA LEU A 25 -33.13 -34.49 -3.17
C LEU A 25 -31.62 -34.37 -3.44
N ILE A 26 -31.01 -35.40 -4.04
CA ILE A 26 -29.60 -35.35 -4.42
C ILE A 26 -29.38 -34.24 -5.45
N ARG A 27 -30.25 -34.13 -6.46
CA ARG A 27 -30.12 -33.12 -7.51
C ARG A 27 -30.25 -31.70 -6.95
N GLU A 28 -31.20 -31.48 -6.07
CA GLU A 28 -31.40 -30.19 -5.42
C GLU A 28 -30.22 -29.82 -4.51
N ALA A 29 -29.73 -30.78 -3.71
CA ALA A 29 -28.56 -30.56 -2.87
C ALA A 29 -27.29 -30.24 -3.68
N ILE A 30 -27.09 -30.91 -4.83
CA ILE A 30 -25.98 -30.61 -5.74
C ILE A 30 -26.14 -29.21 -6.34
N ARG A 31 -27.35 -28.84 -6.78
CA ARG A 31 -27.62 -27.49 -7.31
C ARG A 31 -27.30 -26.42 -6.28
N GLN A 32 -27.85 -26.53 -5.08
CA GLN A 32 -27.59 -25.58 -3.99
C GLN A 32 -26.10 -25.49 -3.66
N TYR A 33 -25.41 -26.62 -3.59
CA TYR A 33 -23.97 -26.62 -3.35
C TYR A 33 -23.20 -25.88 -4.46
N LEU A 34 -23.55 -26.10 -5.73
CA LEU A 34 -22.89 -25.42 -6.85
C LEU A 34 -23.16 -23.91 -6.83
N ASP A 35 -24.40 -23.50 -6.56
CA ASP A 35 -24.79 -22.09 -6.46
C ASP A 35 -24.03 -21.40 -5.30
N GLU A 36 -23.94 -22.05 -4.13
CA GLU A 36 -23.16 -21.56 -2.99
C GLU A 36 -21.66 -21.46 -3.30
N GLN A 37 -21.10 -22.43 -4.03
CA GLN A 37 -19.70 -22.37 -4.45
C GLN A 37 -19.46 -21.22 -5.44
N GLU A 38 -20.39 -20.95 -6.35
CA GLU A 38 -20.30 -19.82 -7.29
C GLU A 38 -20.28 -18.49 -6.53
N ASP A 39 -21.17 -18.31 -5.55
CA ASP A 39 -21.20 -17.13 -4.69
C ASP A 39 -19.89 -16.95 -3.90
N LEU A 40 -19.36 -18.03 -3.34
CA LEU A 40 -18.08 -18.00 -2.61
C LEU A 40 -16.92 -17.63 -3.52
N ILE A 41 -16.87 -18.17 -4.73
CA ILE A 41 -15.85 -17.84 -5.73
C ILE A 41 -15.98 -16.39 -6.17
N GLY A 42 -17.21 -15.92 -6.43
CA GLY A 42 -17.51 -14.53 -6.76
C GLY A 42 -17.06 -13.58 -5.65
N SER A 43 -17.43 -13.86 -4.41
CA SER A 43 -17.04 -13.09 -3.22
C SER A 43 -15.52 -13.03 -3.04
N ARG A 44 -14.83 -14.16 -3.18
CA ARG A 44 -13.35 -14.20 -3.14
C ARG A 44 -12.70 -13.37 -4.23
N LYS A 45 -13.24 -13.44 -5.46
CA LYS A 45 -12.74 -12.64 -6.60
C LYS A 45 -12.95 -11.15 -6.36
N HIS A 46 -14.12 -10.75 -5.84
CA HIS A 46 -14.40 -9.37 -5.48
C HIS A 46 -13.49 -8.87 -4.35
N PHE A 47 -13.30 -9.68 -3.31
CA PHE A 47 -12.38 -9.36 -2.22
C PHE A 47 -10.95 -9.17 -2.74
N GLN A 48 -10.44 -10.13 -3.52
CA GLN A 48 -9.09 -10.04 -4.10
C GLN A 48 -8.91 -8.80 -4.98
N LYS A 49 -9.92 -8.46 -5.79
CA LYS A 49 -9.90 -7.24 -6.60
C LYS A 49 -9.85 -5.99 -5.72
N SER A 50 -10.74 -5.88 -4.73
CA SER A 50 -10.78 -4.73 -3.82
C SER A 50 -9.51 -4.57 -2.98
N LEU A 51 -8.90 -5.69 -2.58
CA LEU A 51 -7.65 -5.70 -1.84
C LEU A 51 -6.50 -5.20 -2.73
N ARG A 52 -6.42 -5.68 -3.97
CA ARG A 52 -5.43 -5.21 -4.95
C ARG A 52 -5.55 -3.72 -5.18
N GLU A 53 -6.76 -3.23 -5.46
CA GLU A 53 -7.01 -1.79 -5.68
C GLU A 53 -6.58 -0.93 -4.47
N ARG A 54 -6.82 -1.40 -3.24
CA ARG A 54 -6.37 -0.71 -2.02
C ARG A 54 -4.86 -0.74 -1.85
N VAL A 55 -4.21 -1.86 -2.15
CA VAL A 55 -2.74 -1.97 -2.09
C VAL A 55 -2.11 -1.04 -3.12
N ASP A 56 -2.60 -1.04 -4.36
CA ASP A 56 -2.10 -0.16 -5.43
C ASP A 56 -2.22 1.33 -5.06
N GLN A 57 -3.33 1.72 -4.42
CA GLN A 57 -3.53 3.09 -3.90
C GLN A 57 -2.54 3.45 -2.78
N LEU A 58 -2.30 2.52 -1.84
CA LEU A 58 -1.34 2.71 -0.76
C LEU A 58 0.09 2.82 -1.30
N GLU A 59 0.47 1.96 -2.24
CA GLU A 59 1.77 2.00 -2.90
C GLU A 59 2.00 3.33 -3.62
N THR A 60 1.01 3.81 -4.37
CA THR A 60 1.08 5.10 -5.06
C THR A 60 1.23 6.26 -4.07
N THR A 61 0.47 6.24 -2.98
CA THR A 61 0.52 7.28 -1.93
C THR A 61 1.88 7.29 -1.24
N LEU A 62 2.41 6.12 -0.90
CA LEU A 62 3.69 5.97 -0.23
C LEU A 62 4.84 6.37 -1.14
N ALA A 63 4.81 5.99 -2.42
CA ALA A 63 5.78 6.43 -3.42
C ALA A 63 5.77 7.95 -3.57
N PHE A 64 4.60 8.58 -3.61
CA PHE A 64 4.50 10.04 -3.65
C PHE A 64 5.12 10.68 -2.40
N GLN A 65 4.75 10.22 -1.20
CA GLN A 65 5.29 10.74 0.05
C GLN A 65 6.80 10.58 0.15
N LEU A 66 7.36 9.43 -0.26
CA LEU A 66 8.79 9.20 -0.30
C LEU A 66 9.49 10.16 -1.26
N ASN A 67 8.94 10.39 -2.45
CA ASN A 67 9.51 11.36 -3.40
C ASN A 67 9.50 12.78 -2.84
N VAL A 68 8.43 13.17 -2.15
CA VAL A 68 8.36 14.47 -1.46
C VAL A 68 9.44 14.58 -0.38
N LEU A 69 9.60 13.54 0.45
CA LEU A 69 10.63 13.53 1.49
C LEU A 69 12.04 13.59 0.90
N ILE A 70 12.32 12.85 -0.17
CA ILE A 70 13.60 12.89 -0.89
C ILE A 70 13.86 14.30 -1.42
N HIS A 71 12.85 14.94 -2.02
CA HIS A 71 12.97 16.29 -2.55
C HIS A 71 13.25 17.32 -1.43
N LEU A 72 12.55 17.23 -0.31
CA LEU A 72 12.77 18.11 0.84
C LEU A 72 14.17 17.93 1.44
N LEU A 73 14.62 16.68 1.59
CA LEU A 73 15.95 16.37 2.12
C LEU A 73 17.07 16.89 1.18
N ALA A 74 16.89 16.71 -0.14
CA ALA A 74 17.84 17.21 -1.13
C ALA A 74 17.86 18.75 -1.18
N SER A 75 16.73 19.40 -0.96
CA SER A 75 16.62 20.86 -0.94
C SER A 75 17.37 21.47 0.26
N ASP A 76 17.30 20.82 1.42
CA ASP A 76 18.00 21.24 2.63
C ASP A 76 19.53 21.19 2.44
N GLU A 77 20.05 20.12 1.81
CA GLU A 77 21.48 20.02 1.51
C GLU A 77 21.95 21.10 0.51
N ALA A 78 21.14 21.41 -0.50
CA ALA A 78 21.46 22.47 -1.46
C ALA A 78 21.49 23.86 -0.79
N HIS A 79 20.50 24.17 0.04
CA HIS A 79 20.45 25.44 0.77
C HIS A 79 21.60 25.58 1.78
N LEU A 80 21.96 24.49 2.47
CA LEU A 80 23.10 24.47 3.38
C LEU A 80 24.42 24.71 2.63
N ARG A 81 24.60 24.07 1.47
CA ARG A 81 25.79 24.28 0.62
C ARG A 81 25.91 25.72 0.14
N ASP A 82 24.82 26.31 -0.33
CA ASP A 82 24.82 27.71 -0.79
C ASP A 82 25.12 28.69 0.34
N ALA A 83 24.55 28.46 1.54
CA ALA A 83 24.84 29.25 2.72
C ALA A 83 26.31 29.15 3.15
N ILE A 84 26.93 27.96 3.07
CA ILE A 84 28.36 27.75 3.37
C ILE A 84 29.24 28.50 2.36
N ILE A 85 28.90 28.45 1.07
CA ILE A 85 29.65 29.16 0.02
C ILE A 85 29.57 30.68 0.22
N ALA A 86 28.37 31.21 0.48
CA ALA A 86 28.16 32.63 0.75
C ALA A 86 28.95 33.08 1.99
N ALA A 87 28.87 32.34 3.09
CA ALA A 87 29.59 32.64 4.32
C ALA A 87 31.13 32.64 4.12
N LYS A 88 31.65 31.75 3.28
CA LYS A 88 33.09 31.71 2.95
C LYS A 88 33.53 32.93 2.14
N HIS A 89 32.76 33.31 1.12
CA HIS A 89 33.02 34.49 0.30
C HIS A 89 33.01 35.79 1.14
N ASP A 90 32.03 35.93 2.02
CA ASP A 90 31.93 37.08 2.92
C ASP A 90 33.10 37.13 3.91
N GLY A 91 33.53 35.98 4.42
CA GLY A 91 34.71 35.86 5.27
C GLY A 91 36.02 36.25 4.57
N GLU A 92 36.20 35.88 3.30
CA GLU A 92 37.35 36.30 2.49
C GLU A 92 37.34 37.81 2.25
N THR A 93 36.16 38.38 1.97
CA THR A 93 35.97 39.83 1.80
C THR A 93 36.31 40.60 3.07
N LEU A 94 35.82 40.15 4.23
CA LEU A 94 36.13 40.75 5.53
C LEU A 94 37.63 40.68 5.84
N ARG A 95 38.29 39.55 5.56
CA ARG A 95 39.75 39.43 5.74
C ARG A 95 40.52 40.40 4.85
N ALA A 96 40.10 40.57 3.59
CA ALA A 96 40.70 41.53 2.68
C ALA A 96 40.56 42.97 3.20
N GLN A 97 39.38 43.33 3.72
CA GLN A 97 39.15 44.64 4.34
C GLN A 97 40.02 44.84 5.59
N MET A 98 40.11 43.85 6.48
CA MET A 98 40.97 43.92 7.66
C MET A 98 42.45 44.11 7.29
N LYS A 99 42.91 43.41 6.24
CA LYS A 99 44.28 43.56 5.72
C LYS A 99 44.52 44.97 5.17
N ALA A 100 43.60 45.48 4.36
CA ALA A 100 43.69 46.84 3.81
C ALA A 100 43.72 47.91 4.91
N VAL A 101 42.87 47.79 5.95
CA VAL A 101 42.88 48.70 7.10
C VAL A 101 44.19 48.63 7.88
N ARG A 102 44.81 47.45 8.00
CA ARG A 102 46.11 47.28 8.66
C ARG A 102 47.24 47.94 7.88
N GLU A 103 47.30 47.74 6.57
CA GLU A 103 48.28 48.37 5.67
C GLU A 103 48.14 49.91 5.66
N LEU A 104 46.91 50.42 5.74
CA LEU A 104 46.64 51.87 5.87
C LEU A 104 47.09 52.47 7.21
N LYS A 105 47.16 51.68 8.28
CA LYS A 105 47.71 52.12 9.56
C LYS A 105 49.24 52.12 9.53
N GLU A 106 49.86 51.08 8.97
CA GLU A 106 51.32 50.95 8.87
C GLU A 106 51.97 52.00 7.93
N THR A 107 51.20 52.60 7.02
CA THR A 107 51.67 53.68 6.13
C THR A 107 51.47 55.09 6.70
N ARG A 108 50.77 55.23 7.84
CA ARG A 108 50.42 56.50 8.45
C ARG A 108 51.23 56.82 9.72
N ASP A 109 52.01 55.85 10.19
CA ASP A 109 53.06 55.99 11.21
C ASP A 109 54.44 56.16 10.54
#